data_AF-A0A7Y5GFG0-F1
#
_entry.id   AF-A0A7Y5GFG0-F1
#
_cell.length_a   1.000
_cell.length_b   1.000
_cell.length_c   1.000
_cell.angle_alpha   90.00
_cell.angle_beta   90.00
_cell.angle_gamma   90.00
#
_symmetry.space_group_name_H-M   'P 1'
#
loop_
_entity.id
_entity.type
_entity.pdbx_description
1 polymer ?
#
loop_
_entity_poly.entity_id
_entity_poly.type
_entity_poly.pdbx_seq_one_letter_code
_entity_poly.pdbx_strand_id
1 'polypeptide(L)'
;MEDLETSAPDRALETESVGADSERQPEETAAGDLAPEQFLIGGDSAAAPDPNTELRAVLEAIVYITDEPLSSQQIASALGQPQEKIEALLEELAERYARPEHGLMFRQVAGGYKITTKPEHHEAVRAFVKNLKPPL
;
A
#
# COMPACT_ATOMS: atom_id res chain seq x y z
N MET A 1 -30.59 -33.74 20.97
CA MET A 1 -30.78 -32.29 21.06
C MET A 1 -31.09 -32.04 22.52
N GLU A 2 -30.42 -31.05 23.12
CA GLU A 2 -30.74 -30.48 24.45
C GLU A 2 -30.36 -31.39 25.65
N ASP A 3 -29.63 -30.99 26.68
CA ASP A 3 -28.97 -29.73 27.07
C ASP A 3 -27.88 -30.05 28.11
N LEU A 4 -26.79 -29.26 28.12
CA LEU A 4 -25.73 -29.32 29.14
C LEU A 4 -26.19 -28.49 30.36
N GLU A 5 -26.62 -29.17 31.42
CA GLU A 5 -27.00 -28.53 32.69
C GLU A 5 -25.76 -28.18 33.53
N THR A 6 -25.40 -26.89 33.47
CA THR A 6 -25.08 -25.98 34.57
C THR A 6 -24.34 -26.52 35.81
N SER A 7 -23.10 -26.02 35.95
CA SER A 7 -22.31 -25.95 37.18
C SER A 7 -23.05 -25.22 38.31
N ALA A 8 -23.12 -25.85 39.47
CA ALA A 8 -23.51 -25.23 40.74
C ALA A 8 -22.24 -24.76 41.53
N PRO A 9 -22.34 -24.29 42.78
CA PRO A 9 -22.41 -22.86 43.15
C PRO A 9 -21.31 -22.46 44.17
N ASP A 10 -21.21 -21.18 44.55
CA ASP A 10 -21.09 -20.78 45.97
C ASP A 10 -21.31 -19.27 46.16
N ARG A 11 -21.83 -18.89 47.32
CA ARG A 11 -22.59 -17.67 47.59
C ARG A 11 -22.07 -17.00 48.86
N ALA A 12 -22.28 -15.68 48.93
CA ALA A 12 -22.29 -14.79 50.11
C ALA A 12 -20.90 -14.26 50.56
N LEU A 13 -20.73 -13.02 51.04
CA LEU A 13 -21.48 -12.20 52.01
C LEU A 13 -21.17 -10.70 51.73
N GLU A 14 -22.16 -9.79 51.63
CA GLU A 14 -22.70 -8.89 52.69
C GLU A 14 -21.76 -7.73 53.10
N THR A 15 -22.08 -6.47 52.73
CA THR A 15 -22.69 -5.36 53.53
C THR A 15 -21.73 -4.76 54.59
N GLU A 16 -21.65 -3.47 54.95
CA GLU A 16 -22.32 -2.20 54.64
C GLU A 16 -21.57 -1.04 55.37
N SER A 17 -21.86 0.22 55.00
CA SER A 17 -21.83 1.44 55.84
C SER A 17 -20.45 2.06 56.20
N VAL A 18 -20.23 3.36 56.45
CA VAL A 18 -21.01 4.57 56.81
C VAL A 18 -20.29 5.82 56.25
N GLY A 19 -21.02 6.90 55.97
CA GLY A 19 -20.48 8.20 55.51
C GLY A 19 -20.14 9.22 56.61
N ALA A 20 -19.49 10.33 56.21
CA ALA A 20 -19.42 11.64 56.87
C ALA A 20 -18.72 12.60 55.88
N ASP A 21 -19.40 13.58 55.27
CA ASP A 21 -19.72 14.95 55.72
C ASP A 21 -18.63 16.00 55.41
N SER A 22 -19.12 17.12 54.85
CA SER A 22 -18.57 18.48 54.84
C SER A 22 -17.45 18.96 53.90
N GLU A 23 -17.89 19.83 52.98
CA GLU A 23 -17.43 21.22 52.77
C GLU A 23 -16.01 21.52 52.25
N ARG A 24 -15.94 21.96 50.98
CA ARG A 24 -15.44 23.28 50.47
C ARG A 24 -14.77 23.19 49.08
N GLN A 25 -15.26 23.99 48.12
CA GLN A 25 -14.49 24.50 46.96
C GLN A 25 -13.60 25.68 47.43
N PRO A 26 -12.65 26.25 46.66
CA PRO A 26 -12.21 26.05 45.26
C PRO A 26 -10.67 25.87 45.17
N GLU A 27 -10.05 25.99 43.98
CA GLU A 27 -8.66 26.44 43.62
C GLU A 27 -8.30 25.81 42.25
N GLU A 28 -8.70 26.39 41.11
CA GLU A 28 -7.96 27.36 40.30
C GLU A 28 -6.45 27.05 40.07
N THR A 29 -6.15 26.67 38.82
CA THR A 29 -4.87 26.76 38.09
C THR A 29 -3.66 25.95 38.58
N ALA A 30 -3.38 24.87 37.85
CA ALA A 30 -2.01 24.43 37.60
C ALA A 30 -1.86 24.15 36.10
N ALA A 31 -1.29 25.10 35.39
CA ALA A 31 -0.63 24.85 34.12
C ALA A 31 0.49 23.84 34.37
N GLY A 32 0.48 22.70 33.69
CA GLY A 32 1.52 21.70 33.85
C GLY A 32 1.39 20.58 32.84
N ASP A 33 2.35 20.55 31.91
CA ASP A 33 2.73 19.38 31.11
C ASP A 33 1.71 18.89 30.07
N LEU A 34 1.54 19.69 29.01
CA LEU A 34 1.37 19.09 27.70
C LEU A 34 2.69 18.39 27.35
N ALA A 35 2.84 17.14 27.78
CA ALA A 35 3.82 16.23 27.21
C ALA A 35 3.74 16.38 25.69
N PRO A 36 4.86 16.56 24.97
CA PRO A 36 4.80 16.71 23.53
C PRO A 36 4.08 15.48 23.02
N GLU A 37 2.90 15.70 22.44
CA GLU A 37 2.15 14.69 21.74
C GLU A 37 3.18 13.99 20.90
N GLN A 38 3.36 12.71 21.24
CA GLN A 38 4.22 11.81 20.52
C GLN A 38 3.86 12.05 19.08
N PHE A 39 4.77 12.73 18.39
CA PHE A 39 4.76 12.83 16.95
C PHE A 39 4.85 11.37 16.56
N LEU A 40 3.69 10.75 16.39
CA LEU A 40 3.52 9.57 15.59
C LEU A 40 3.82 10.08 14.19
N ILE A 41 5.11 10.32 13.93
CA ILE A 41 5.73 10.09 12.64
C ILE A 41 5.33 8.64 12.44
N GLY A 42 4.21 8.45 11.73
CA GLY A 42 3.75 7.16 11.28
C GLY A 42 4.98 6.60 10.61
N GLY A 43 5.63 5.69 11.34
CA GLY A 43 6.91 5.16 10.96
C GLY A 43 6.68 4.69 9.54
N ASP A 44 7.44 5.26 8.62
CA ASP A 44 7.70 4.64 7.35
C ASP A 44 8.01 3.20 7.75
N SER A 45 7.04 2.32 7.50
CA SER A 45 7.20 0.91 7.73
C SER A 45 8.24 0.57 6.71
N ALA A 46 9.50 0.70 7.11
CA ALA A 46 10.67 0.20 6.43
C ALA A 46 10.54 -1.31 6.57
N ALA A 47 9.53 -1.84 5.86
CA ALA A 47 9.44 -3.21 5.45
C ALA A 47 10.83 -3.53 4.91
N ALA A 48 11.41 -4.60 5.43
CA ALA A 48 12.73 -5.06 5.03
C ALA A 48 12.87 -4.91 3.51
N PRO A 49 14.03 -4.42 3.01
CA PRO A 49 14.19 -4.09 1.60
C PRO A 49 13.75 -5.29 0.76
N ASP A 50 12.69 -5.12 -0.02
CA ASP A 50 12.14 -6.20 -0.82
C ASP A 50 13.25 -6.63 -1.81
N PRO A 51 13.69 -7.90 -1.76
CA PRO A 51 14.81 -8.37 -2.57
C PRO A 51 14.54 -8.28 -4.08
N ASN A 52 13.28 -8.09 -4.49
CA ASN A 52 12.89 -7.92 -5.89
C ASN A 52 12.76 -6.45 -6.30
N THR A 53 13.01 -5.47 -5.42
CA THR A 53 12.91 -4.04 -5.74
C THR A 53 13.74 -3.66 -6.96
N GLU A 54 15.01 -4.02 -6.97
CA GLU A 54 15.92 -3.73 -8.08
C GLU A 54 15.48 -4.45 -9.36
N LEU A 55 15.08 -5.72 -9.25
CA LEU A 55 14.64 -6.50 -10.41
C LEU A 55 13.36 -5.93 -11.03
N ARG A 56 12.40 -5.45 -10.23
CA ARG A 56 11.20 -4.77 -10.75
C ARG A 56 11.56 -3.49 -11.50
N ALA A 57 12.46 -2.68 -10.96
CA ALA A 57 12.93 -1.47 -11.63
C ALA A 57 13.60 -1.79 -12.97
N VAL A 58 14.40 -2.85 -13.03
CA VAL A 58 15.01 -3.34 -14.28
C VAL A 58 13.95 -3.82 -15.27
N LEU A 59 12.94 -4.57 -14.82
CA LEU A 59 11.84 -5.04 -15.68
C LEU A 59 11.05 -3.88 -16.27
N GLU A 60 10.74 -2.87 -15.45
CA GLU A 60 10.08 -1.65 -15.91
C GLU A 60 10.90 -0.94 -17.00
N ALA A 61 12.19 -0.74 -16.76
CA ALA A 61 13.08 -0.10 -17.72
C ALA A 61 13.17 -0.87 -19.05
N ILE A 62 13.25 -2.20 -18.98
CA ILE A 62 13.28 -3.08 -20.16
C ILE A 62 12.00 -2.92 -20.97
N VAL A 63 10.82 -3.07 -20.35
CA VAL A 63 9.54 -2.99 -21.07
C VAL A 63 9.27 -1.57 -21.58
N TYR A 64 9.81 -0.54 -20.91
CA TYR A 64 9.70 0.85 -21.33
C TYR A 64 10.51 1.15 -22.61
N ILE A 65 11.76 0.68 -22.68
CA ILE A 65 12.66 1.01 -23.81
C ILE A 65 12.38 0.19 -25.07
N THR A 66 11.65 -0.91 -24.96
CA THR A 66 11.39 -1.83 -26.07
C THR A 66 10.24 -1.39 -26.95
N ASP A 67 10.50 -1.24 -28.25
CA ASP A 67 9.48 -0.89 -29.24
C ASP A 67 8.48 -2.04 -29.49
N GLU A 68 8.94 -3.29 -29.43
CA GLU A 68 8.14 -4.49 -29.61
C GLU A 68 7.76 -5.14 -28.28
N PRO A 69 6.55 -5.73 -28.14
CA PRO A 69 6.17 -6.44 -26.93
C PRO A 69 7.11 -7.63 -26.65
N LEU A 70 7.65 -7.71 -25.43
CA LEU A 70 8.54 -8.79 -25.01
C LEU A 70 7.81 -9.84 -24.17
N SER A 71 7.97 -11.12 -24.49
CA SER A 71 7.44 -12.20 -23.65
C SER A 71 8.19 -12.35 -22.34
N SER A 72 7.51 -12.85 -21.30
CA SER A 72 8.14 -13.17 -20.01
C SER A 72 9.31 -14.14 -20.17
N GLN A 73 9.20 -15.10 -21.11
CA GLN A 73 10.27 -16.04 -21.45
C GLN A 73 11.51 -15.35 -22.03
N GLN A 74 11.34 -14.39 -22.95
CA GLN A 74 12.46 -13.64 -23.54
C GLN A 74 13.20 -12.83 -22.48
N ILE A 75 12.44 -12.13 -21.62
CA ILE A 75 13.00 -11.32 -20.53
C ILE A 75 13.72 -12.22 -19.51
N ALA A 76 13.11 -13.34 -19.13
CA ALA A 76 13.70 -14.31 -18.20
C ALA A 76 15.02 -14.88 -18.73
N SER A 77 15.06 -15.26 -20.01
CA SER A 77 16.27 -15.74 -20.66
C SER A 77 17.37 -14.67 -20.71
N ALA A 78 17.03 -13.40 -20.96
CA ALA A 78 18.00 -12.31 -21.03
C ALA A 78 18.58 -11.95 -19.65
N LEU A 79 17.79 -12.04 -18.59
CA LEU A 79 18.19 -11.72 -17.22
C LEU A 79 18.72 -12.92 -16.43
N GLY A 80 18.68 -14.13 -17.00
CA GLY A 80 19.07 -15.36 -16.30
C GLY A 80 18.22 -15.65 -15.07
N GLN A 81 16.92 -15.30 -15.10
CA GLN A 81 15.98 -15.51 -14.00
C GLN A 81 14.95 -16.59 -14.37
N PRO A 82 14.30 -17.25 -13.38
CA PRO A 82 13.19 -18.15 -13.65
C PRO A 82 12.01 -17.41 -14.32
N GLN A 83 11.40 -18.02 -15.34
CA GLN A 83 10.27 -17.40 -16.06
C GLN A 83 9.10 -17.08 -15.14
N GLU A 84 8.72 -18.00 -14.25
CA GLU A 84 7.63 -17.81 -13.29
C GLU A 84 7.86 -16.59 -12.38
N LYS A 85 9.12 -16.35 -12.00
CA LYS A 85 9.50 -15.17 -11.21
C LYS A 85 9.32 -13.89 -12.01
N ILE A 86 9.73 -13.87 -13.28
CA ILE A 86 9.56 -12.69 -14.14
C ILE A 86 8.08 -12.41 -14.39
N GLU A 87 7.28 -13.45 -14.63
CA GLU A 87 5.85 -13.33 -14.86
C GLU A 87 5.13 -12.76 -13.63
N ALA A 88 5.41 -13.29 -12.43
CA ALA A 88 4.84 -12.75 -11.19
C ALA A 88 5.20 -11.27 -10.98
N LEU A 89 6.46 -10.88 -11.22
CA LEU A 89 6.88 -9.49 -11.06
C LEU A 89 6.27 -8.54 -12.10
N LEU A 90 6.05 -9.02 -13.33
CA LEU A 90 5.36 -8.25 -14.36
C LEU A 90 3.87 -8.06 -14.05
N GLU A 91 3.22 -9.07 -13.48
CA GLU A 91 1.83 -8.97 -13.01
C GLU A 91 1.71 -7.98 -11.85
N GLU A 92 2.61 -8.06 -10.85
CA GLU A 92 2.65 -7.06 -9.77
C GLU A 92 2.89 -5.63 -10.29
N LEU A 93 3.73 -5.45 -11.33
CA LEU A 93 3.95 -4.15 -11.97
C LEU A 93 2.67 -3.68 -12.67
N ALA A 94 1.98 -4.56 -13.37
CA ALA A 94 0.70 -4.23 -14.00
C ALA A 94 -0.34 -3.77 -12.98
N GLU A 95 -0.45 -4.45 -11.84
CA GLU A 95 -1.35 -4.05 -10.74
C GLU A 95 -0.97 -2.70 -10.12
N ARG A 96 0.32 -2.44 -9.89
CA ARG A 96 0.79 -1.14 -9.39
C ARG A 96 0.42 -0.02 -10.36
N TYR A 97 0.74 -0.19 -11.64
CA TYR A 97 0.45 0.81 -12.68
C TYR A 97 -1.05 0.97 -12.97
N ALA A 98 -1.89 -0.01 -12.62
CA ALA A 98 -3.35 0.11 -12.75
C ALA A 98 -3.93 1.20 -11.84
N ARG A 99 -3.27 1.52 -10.71
CA ARG A 99 -3.73 2.56 -9.75
C ARG A 99 -3.86 3.94 -10.40
N PRO A 100 -4.82 4.78 -9.97
CA PRO A 100 -5.11 6.08 -10.60
C PRO A 100 -3.95 7.08 -10.54
N GLU A 101 -2.99 6.84 -9.66
CA GLU A 101 -1.77 7.63 -9.47
C GLU A 101 -0.82 7.58 -10.68
N HIS A 102 -0.96 6.56 -11.53
CA HIS A 102 -0.12 6.35 -12.70
C HIS A 102 -0.85 6.66 -13.99
N GLY A 103 -0.20 7.38 -14.91
CA GLY A 103 -0.72 7.65 -16.26
C GLY A 103 -0.34 6.61 -17.33
N LEU A 104 0.53 5.67 -16.97
CA LEU A 104 0.98 4.57 -17.81
C LEU A 104 0.37 3.25 -17.32
N MET A 105 0.37 2.24 -18.17
CA MET A 105 -0.07 0.89 -17.84
C MET A 105 0.76 -0.15 -18.59
N PHE A 106 1.04 -1.28 -17.92
CA PHE A 106 1.53 -2.48 -18.59
C PHE A 106 0.36 -3.16 -19.29
N ARG A 107 0.56 -3.52 -20.56
CA ARG A 107 -0.43 -4.22 -21.37
C ARG A 107 0.18 -5.48 -21.96
N GLN A 108 -0.56 -6.57 -21.86
CA GLN A 108 -0.22 -7.80 -22.56
C GLN A 108 -0.74 -7.75 -24.00
N VAL A 109 0.15 -7.93 -24.98
CA VAL A 109 -0.15 -7.89 -26.42
C VAL A 109 0.57 -9.05 -27.09
N ALA A 110 -0.18 -9.91 -27.78
CA ALA A 110 0.35 -11.08 -28.49
C ALA A 110 1.28 -11.98 -27.64
N GLY A 111 1.01 -12.09 -26.33
CA GLY A 111 1.85 -12.86 -25.40
C GLY A 111 3.10 -12.15 -24.89
N GLY A 112 3.31 -10.87 -25.26
CA GLY A 112 4.36 -10.01 -24.72
C GLY A 112 3.81 -8.86 -23.87
N TYR A 113 4.68 -8.18 -23.15
CA TYR A 113 4.38 -7.01 -22.32
C TYR A 113 4.87 -5.74 -23.00
N LYS A 114 4.07 -4.67 -22.91
CA LYS A 114 4.42 -3.33 -23.38
C LYS A 114 3.82 -2.27 -22.47
N ILE A 115 4.57 -1.20 -22.21
CA ILE A 115 4.04 -0.02 -21.52
C ILE A 115 3.30 0.88 -22.52
N THR A 116 2.10 1.32 -22.13
CA THR A 116 1.27 2.25 -22.92
C THR A 116 0.65 3.31 -22.02
N THR A 117 0.21 4.43 -22.60
CA THR A 117 -0.55 5.45 -21.86
C THR A 117 -1.97 4.97 -21.59
N LYS A 118 -2.51 5.24 -20.40
CA LYS A 118 -3.89 4.92 -20.06
C LYS A 118 -4.89 5.65 -20.98
N PRO A 119 -5.99 5.00 -21.38
CA PRO A 119 -7.01 5.57 -22.26
C PRO A 119 -7.62 6.87 -21.73
N GLU A 120 -7.75 6.98 -20.41
CA GLU A 120 -8.24 8.17 -19.69
C GLU A 120 -7.45 9.45 -20.01
N HIS A 121 -6.19 9.32 -20.44
CA HIS A 121 -5.31 10.45 -20.74
C HIS A 121 -5.09 10.68 -22.25
N HIS A 122 -5.67 9.84 -23.13
CA HIS A 122 -5.39 9.90 -24.58
C HIS A 122 -5.76 11.25 -25.19
N GLU A 123 -6.85 11.89 -24.76
CA GLU A 123 -7.25 13.21 -25.27
C GLU A 123 -6.22 14.29 -24.91
N ALA A 124 -5.82 14.36 -23.63
CA ALA A 124 -4.83 15.32 -23.15
C ALA A 124 -3.47 15.12 -23.84
N VAL A 125 -3.01 13.87 -23.97
CA VAL A 125 -1.75 13.55 -24.66
C VAL A 125 -1.81 13.95 -26.13
N ARG A 126 -2.92 13.69 -26.84
CA ARG A 126 -3.09 14.11 -28.24
C ARG A 126 -3.08 15.62 -28.40
N ALA A 127 -3.73 16.36 -27.50
CA ALA A 127 -3.71 17.82 -27.51
C ALA A 127 -2.30 18.37 -27.26
N PHE A 128 -1.55 17.76 -26.33
CA PHE A 128 -0.16 18.13 -26.03
C PHE A 128 0.74 17.95 -27.25
N VAL A 129 0.74 16.77 -27.88
CA VAL A 129 1.59 16.46 -29.04
C VAL A 129 1.33 17.39 -30.22
N LYS A 130 0.06 17.78 -30.47
CA LYS A 130 -0.29 18.72 -31.54
C LYS A 130 0.30 20.12 -31.36
N ASN A 131 0.51 20.54 -30.12
CA ASN A 131 1.01 21.88 -29.77
C ASN A 131 2.52 21.88 -29.49
N LEU A 132 3.17 20.72 -29.56
CA LEU A 132 4.62 20.60 -29.37
C LEU A 132 5.33 21.20 -30.59
N LYS A 133 5.95 22.35 -30.42
CA LYS A 133 6.88 22.88 -31.43
C LYS A 133 8.16 22.05 -31.37
N PRO A 134 8.64 21.46 -32.49
CA PRO A 134 9.89 20.74 -32.48
C PRO A 134 11.04 21.68 -32.07
N PRO A 135 12.01 21.21 -31.27
CA PRO A 135 13.22 21.99 -31.02
C PRO A 135 13.93 22.25 -32.36
N LEU A 136 14.30 23.51 -32.60
CA LEU A 136 15.02 23.99 -33.78
C LEU A 136 16.44 23.41 -33.86
#